data_AF-A0A2T4TB57-F1
#
_entry.id   AF-A0A2T4TB57-F1
#
_cell.length_a   1.000
_cell.length_b   1.000
_cell.length_c   1.000
_cell.angle_alpha   90.00
_cell.angle_beta   90.00
_cell.angle_gamma   90.00
#
_symmetry.space_group_name_H-M   'P 1'
#
loop_
_entity.id
_entity.type
_entity.pdbx_description
1 polymer ?
#
loop_
_entity_poly.entity_id
_entity_poly.type
_entity_poly.pdbx_seq_one_letter_code
_entity_poly.pdbx_strand_id
1 'polypeptide(L)'
;MTICAAACPRNGDFYESYPFIAKYLRRTSRLTRWIASSFFDTLNIQQIANRANVSSHTVYQVLSTIHHSSSNLGEAISIDEFKGNVGTEKYQTIVVDPVKHRVFDVLYSRKGTCLVDYFKSLDQSKRMKVQYFSCGLKINPPQHLTKNLFLLGLLSVLVIIKADRI
;
A
#
# COMPACT_ATOMS: atom_id res chain seq x y z
N MET A 1 -23.71 23.85 -2.49
CA MET A 1 -23.04 25.00 -3.13
C MET A 1 -22.72 24.58 -4.56
N THR A 2 -23.70 24.76 -5.45
CA THR A 2 -23.57 24.42 -6.87
C THR A 2 -22.87 25.59 -7.54
N ILE A 3 -21.69 25.35 -8.11
CA ILE A 3 -21.02 26.37 -8.92
C ILE A 3 -21.78 26.38 -10.25
N CYS A 4 -22.71 27.32 -10.39
CA CYS A 4 -23.36 27.60 -11.66
C CYS A 4 -22.39 28.42 -12.50
N ALA A 5 -21.83 27.81 -13.55
CA ALA A 5 -21.11 28.55 -14.59
C ALA A 5 -22.15 29.16 -15.54
N ALA A 6 -22.21 30.48 -15.59
CA ALA A 6 -23.05 31.22 -16.53
C ALA A 6 -22.25 31.69 -17.76
N ALA A 7 -22.91 31.54 -18.91
CA ALA A 7 -22.73 32.21 -20.21
C ALA A 7 -21.55 31.83 -21.14
N CYS A 8 -21.93 31.67 -22.42
CA CYS A 8 -21.22 31.05 -23.54
C CYS A 8 -20.53 32.08 -24.47
N PRO A 9 -19.30 31.80 -24.95
CA PRO A 9 -18.80 32.39 -26.18
C PRO A 9 -18.45 31.30 -27.21
N ARG A 10 -19.41 31.00 -28.09
CA ARG A 10 -19.33 30.58 -29.51
C ARG A 10 -18.37 29.46 -29.98
N ASN A 11 -17.41 28.97 -29.22
CA ASN A 11 -16.45 27.92 -29.62
C ASN A 11 -16.26 26.82 -28.56
N GLY A 12 -17.33 26.45 -27.83
CA GLY A 12 -17.45 25.18 -27.09
C GLY A 12 -16.58 24.96 -25.85
N ASP A 13 -15.42 25.60 -25.72
CA ASP A 13 -14.43 25.26 -24.70
C ASP A 13 -14.10 26.44 -23.79
N PHE A 14 -14.86 26.60 -22.70
CA PHE A 14 -14.46 27.43 -21.57
C PHE A 14 -14.00 26.54 -20.41
N TYR A 15 -12.69 26.34 -20.30
CA TYR A 15 -12.07 25.69 -19.15
C TYR A 15 -11.55 26.76 -18.19
N GLU A 16 -12.43 27.27 -17.32
CA GLU A 16 -11.97 28.12 -16.22
C GLU A 16 -11.14 27.27 -15.24
N SER A 17 -9.86 27.62 -15.12
CA SER A 17 -8.96 26.93 -14.22
C SER A 17 -9.14 27.48 -12.82
N TYR A 18 -9.82 26.72 -11.96
CA TYR A 18 -9.94 27.05 -10.54
C TYR A 18 -8.81 26.38 -9.75
N PRO A 19 -7.98 27.12 -9.00
CA PRO A 19 -6.88 26.52 -8.23
C PRO A 19 -7.35 25.60 -7.09
N PHE A 20 -8.64 25.68 -6.72
CA PHE A 20 -9.23 24.91 -5.62
C PHE A 20 -10.09 23.72 -6.06
N ILE A 21 -10.30 23.50 -7.37
CA ILE A 21 -11.06 22.36 -7.91
C ILE A 21 -10.29 21.74 -9.08
N ALA A 22 -10.02 20.44 -8.99
CA ALA A 22 -9.40 19.71 -10.09
C ALA A 22 -10.39 19.49 -11.24
N LYS A 23 -9.86 19.45 -12.47
CA LYS A 23 -10.64 19.24 -13.69
C LYS A 23 -11.53 17.99 -13.57
N TYR A 24 -12.79 18.11 -13.95
CA TYR A 24 -13.83 17.06 -13.86
C TYR A 24 -14.27 16.64 -12.44
N LEU A 25 -13.64 17.13 -11.38
CA LEU A 25 -14.10 16.89 -10.02
C LEU A 25 -15.12 17.95 -9.60
N ARG A 26 -16.22 17.51 -9.00
CA ARG A 26 -17.23 18.42 -8.40
C ARG A 26 -16.96 18.69 -6.91
N ARG A 27 -15.70 18.55 -6.49
CA ARG A 27 -15.29 18.53 -5.09
C ARG A 27 -14.01 19.33 -4.91
N THR A 28 -13.94 20.13 -3.84
CA THR A 28 -12.79 21.01 -3.60
C THR A 28 -11.56 20.21 -3.18
N SER A 29 -10.37 20.72 -3.53
CA SER A 29 -9.08 20.16 -3.11
C SER A 29 -8.95 20.13 -1.59
N ARG A 30 -9.52 21.12 -0.90
CA ARG A 30 -9.61 21.16 0.58
C ARG A 30 -10.36 19.95 1.13
N LEU A 31 -11.52 19.62 0.58
CA LEU A 31 -12.32 18.48 1.03
C LEU A 31 -11.62 17.15 0.71
N THR A 32 -10.99 17.01 -0.46
CA THR A 32 -10.18 15.82 -0.79
C THR A 32 -9.05 15.62 0.21
N ARG A 33 -8.31 16.68 0.54
CA ARG A 33 -7.20 16.62 1.52
C ARG A 33 -7.70 16.25 2.91
N TRP A 34 -8.83 16.80 3.33
CA TRP A 34 -9.44 16.47 4.63
C TRP A 34 -9.89 15.00 4.72
N ILE A 35 -10.49 14.45 3.65
CA ILE A 35 -10.82 13.03 3.58
C ILE A 35 -9.55 12.18 3.64
N ALA A 36 -8.51 12.56 2.87
CA ALA A 36 -7.23 11.85 2.86
C ALA A 36 -6.54 11.86 4.23
N SER A 37 -6.55 12.99 4.95
CA SER A 37 -5.98 13.07 6.30
C SER A 37 -6.76 12.24 7.33
N SER A 38 -8.07 12.08 7.13
CA SER A 38 -8.91 11.27 8.03
C SER A 38 -8.54 9.78 8.04
N PHE A 39 -7.80 9.27 7.05
CA PHE A 39 -7.33 7.88 7.02
C PHE A 39 -6.16 7.61 7.97
N PHE A 40 -5.51 8.66 8.50
CA PHE A 40 -4.51 8.49 9.56
C PHE A 40 -5.16 8.29 10.94
N ASP A 41 -6.45 8.63 11.07
CA ASP A 41 -7.24 8.38 12.28
C ASP A 41 -7.87 6.98 12.23
N THR A 42 -8.24 6.44 13.40
CA THR A 42 -8.95 5.15 13.51
C THR A 42 -10.44 5.26 13.17
N LEU A 43 -10.80 6.02 12.14
CA LEU A 43 -12.18 6.23 11.70
C LEU A 43 -12.55 5.24 10.59
N ASN A 44 -13.76 4.69 10.67
CA ASN A 44 -14.28 3.88 9.58
C ASN A 44 -14.77 4.75 8.40
N ILE A 45 -14.89 4.15 7.22
CA ILE A 45 -15.26 4.87 5.98
C ILE A 45 -16.62 5.56 6.09
N GLN A 46 -17.59 4.94 6.77
CA GLN A 46 -18.92 5.51 6.97
C GLN A 46 -18.89 6.74 7.89
N GLN A 47 -18.08 6.72 8.94
CA GLN A 47 -17.86 7.87 9.81
C GLN A 47 -17.21 9.02 9.05
N ILE A 48 -16.20 8.73 8.22
CA ILE A 48 -15.56 9.75 7.37
C ILE A 48 -16.59 10.34 6.40
N ALA A 49 -17.39 9.50 5.74
CA ALA A 49 -18.45 9.90 4.81
C ALA A 49 -19.47 10.83 5.48
N ASN A 50 -19.96 10.45 6.66
CA ASN A 50 -20.91 11.25 7.45
C ASN A 50 -20.32 12.60 7.87
N ARG A 51 -19.07 12.63 8.36
CA ARG A 51 -18.39 13.87 8.78
C ARG A 51 -18.07 14.79 7.61
N ALA A 52 -17.70 14.25 6.45
CA ALA A 52 -17.47 15.01 5.22
C ALA A 52 -18.75 15.40 4.47
N ASN A 53 -19.91 14.87 4.88
CA ASN A 53 -21.18 14.99 4.17
C ASN A 53 -21.07 14.53 2.69
N VAL A 54 -20.50 13.35 2.47
CA VAL A 54 -20.34 12.71 1.15
C VAL A 54 -20.77 11.25 1.21
N SER A 55 -20.94 10.59 0.07
CA SER A 55 -21.20 9.15 0.04
C SER A 55 -19.92 8.36 0.39
N SER A 56 -20.09 7.15 0.95
CA SER A 56 -18.98 6.22 1.16
C SER A 56 -18.21 5.94 -0.13
N HIS A 57 -18.90 5.89 -1.26
CA HIS A 57 -18.27 5.74 -2.58
C HIS A 57 -17.29 6.87 -2.90
N THR A 58 -17.63 8.12 -2.58
CA THR A 58 -16.71 9.26 -2.75
C THR A 58 -15.47 9.14 -1.86
N VAL A 59 -15.62 8.62 -0.63
CA VAL A 59 -14.48 8.35 0.26
C VAL A 59 -13.56 7.27 -0.33
N TYR A 60 -14.13 6.17 -0.84
CA TYR A 60 -13.37 5.13 -1.54
C TYR A 60 -12.61 5.65 -2.77
N GLN A 61 -13.23 6.54 -3.57
CA GLN A 61 -12.54 7.17 -4.69
C GLN A 61 -11.36 8.04 -4.25
N VAL A 62 -11.43 8.70 -3.09
CA VAL A 62 -10.26 9.41 -2.54
C VAL A 62 -9.20 8.41 -2.10
N LEU A 63 -9.59 7.37 -1.37
CA LEU A 63 -8.68 6.32 -0.93
C LEU A 63 -7.92 5.68 -2.11
N SER A 64 -8.61 5.43 -3.24
CA SER A 64 -7.98 4.85 -4.43
C SER A 64 -6.94 5.75 -5.09
N THR A 65 -6.94 7.05 -4.81
CA THR A 65 -5.89 7.97 -5.30
C THR A 65 -4.64 7.98 -4.42
N ILE A 66 -4.73 7.42 -3.20
CA ILE A 66 -3.61 7.33 -2.26
C ILE A 66 -2.83 6.07 -2.60
N HIS A 67 -1.76 6.24 -3.39
CA HIS A 67 -0.81 5.17 -3.66
C HIS A 67 0.40 5.30 -2.74
N HIS A 68 0.66 4.26 -1.95
CA HIS A 68 1.92 4.14 -1.23
C HIS A 68 2.93 3.44 -2.13
N SER A 69 3.76 4.19 -2.85
CA SER A 69 4.97 3.62 -3.45
C SER A 69 6.04 3.52 -2.37
N SER A 70 6.29 2.32 -1.85
CA SER A 70 7.46 2.08 -1.01
C SER A 70 8.69 2.04 -1.94
N SER A 71 9.36 3.18 -2.08
CA SER A 71 10.41 3.35 -3.08
C SER A 71 11.72 2.66 -2.72
N ASN A 72 11.98 2.32 -1.46
CA ASN A 72 13.25 1.73 -1.03
C ASN A 72 13.03 0.62 0.00
N LEU A 73 13.48 -0.59 -0.32
CA LEU A 73 13.73 -1.63 0.68
C LEU A 73 14.83 -1.15 1.63
N GLY A 74 14.65 -1.40 2.92
CA GLY A 74 15.63 -1.11 3.96
C GLY A 74 16.77 -2.13 3.98
N GLU A 75 17.66 -2.01 4.95
CA GLU A 75 18.74 -2.97 5.19
C GLU A 75 18.22 -4.29 5.78
N ALA A 76 17.03 -4.27 6.36
CA ALA A 76 16.39 -5.44 6.94
C ALA A 76 14.96 -5.60 6.40
N ILE A 77 14.55 -6.85 6.22
CA ILE A 77 13.18 -7.21 5.88
C ILE A 77 12.69 -8.28 6.84
N SER A 78 11.48 -8.09 7.35
CA SER A 78 10.75 -9.09 8.11
C SER A 78 9.47 -9.48 7.37
N ILE A 79 9.21 -10.77 7.27
CA ILE A 79 8.01 -11.33 6.64
C ILE A 79 7.25 -12.13 7.69
N ASP A 80 5.96 -11.83 7.84
CA ASP A 80 5.10 -12.55 8.77
C ASP A 80 3.73 -12.88 8.16
N GLU A 81 3.11 -13.95 8.65
CA GLU A 81 1.75 -14.34 8.25
C GLU A 81 0.72 -13.84 9.27
N PHE A 82 -0.40 -13.32 8.76
CA PHE A 82 -1.55 -12.98 9.59
C PHE A 82 -2.84 -13.52 8.96
N LYS A 83 -3.84 -13.75 9.81
CA LYS A 83 -5.16 -14.18 9.35
C LYS A 83 -5.94 -12.96 8.87
N GLY A 84 -6.22 -12.91 7.57
CA GLY A 84 -7.01 -11.85 6.95
C GLY A 84 -8.44 -12.30 6.65
N ASN A 85 -9.35 -11.34 6.50
CA ASN A 85 -10.74 -11.58 6.08
C ASN A 85 -10.99 -11.05 4.64
N VAL A 86 -9.93 -10.77 3.88
CA VAL A 86 -10.02 -10.15 2.55
C VAL A 86 -9.55 -11.14 1.48
N GLY A 87 -10.32 -11.25 0.38
CA GLY A 87 -10.01 -12.14 -0.73
C GLY A 87 -10.40 -13.61 -0.48
N THR A 88 -9.75 -14.52 -1.19
CA THR A 88 -10.05 -15.97 -1.16
C THR A 88 -9.15 -16.77 -0.22
N GLU A 89 -8.03 -16.20 0.22
CA GLU A 89 -7.01 -16.90 1.03
C GLU A 89 -7.21 -16.61 2.53
N LYS A 90 -7.09 -17.66 3.36
CA LYS A 90 -7.25 -17.55 4.83
C LYS A 90 -6.14 -16.75 5.51
N TYR A 91 -4.94 -16.77 4.92
CA TYR A 91 -3.76 -16.13 5.48
C TYR A 91 -3.10 -15.24 4.44
N GLN A 92 -2.78 -14.04 4.88
CA GLN A 92 -2.10 -13.00 4.12
C GLN A 92 -0.70 -12.79 4.70
N THR A 93 0.15 -12.12 3.93
CA THR A 93 1.53 -11.86 4.33
C THR A 93 1.76 -10.37 4.49
N ILE A 94 2.44 -9.97 5.55
CA ILE A 94 2.93 -8.61 5.70
C ILE A 94 4.44 -8.59 5.52
N VAL A 95 4.92 -7.62 4.72
CA VAL A 95 6.34 -7.35 4.50
C VAL A 95 6.67 -6.04 5.18
N VAL A 96 7.63 -6.06 6.10
CA VAL A 96 7.91 -4.94 7.03
C VAL A 96 9.40 -4.65 7.09
N ASP A 97 9.74 -3.39 7.28
CA ASP A 97 11.05 -2.94 7.76
C ASP A 97 11.08 -3.05 9.29
N PRO A 98 11.80 -4.04 9.87
CA PRO A 98 11.85 -4.21 11.31
C PRO A 98 12.67 -3.10 12.00
N VAL A 99 13.55 -2.39 11.28
CA VAL A 99 14.41 -1.33 11.84
C VAL A 99 13.65 0.00 11.88
N LYS A 100 12.94 0.33 10.79
CA LYS A 100 12.16 1.58 10.71
C LYS A 100 10.71 1.44 11.20
N HIS A 101 10.33 0.26 11.67
CA HIS A 101 8.96 -0.08 12.07
C HIS A 101 7.91 0.32 11.05
N ARG A 102 8.18 0.06 9.76
CA ARG A 102 7.34 0.49 8.64
C ARG A 102 6.90 -0.69 7.80
N VAL A 103 5.62 -0.71 7.43
CA VAL A 103 5.09 -1.69 6.47
C VAL A 103 5.55 -1.32 5.06
N PHE A 104 6.14 -2.29 4.35
CA PHE A 104 6.46 -2.17 2.93
C PHE A 104 5.25 -2.50 2.07
N ASP A 105 4.60 -3.63 2.35
CA ASP A 105 3.44 -4.10 1.62
C ASP A 105 2.66 -5.18 2.38
N VAL A 106 1.41 -5.40 1.97
CA VAL A 106 0.53 -6.47 2.43
C VAL A 106 0.14 -7.33 1.23
N LEU A 107 0.63 -8.55 1.18
CA LEU A 107 0.38 -9.50 0.11
C LEU A 107 -0.85 -10.35 0.40
N TYR A 108 -1.63 -10.60 -0.64
CA TYR A 108 -2.89 -11.34 -0.56
C TYR A 108 -2.72 -12.82 -0.20
N SER A 109 -1.51 -13.38 -0.29
CA SER A 109 -1.25 -14.79 -0.01
C SER A 109 0.08 -15.00 0.71
N ARG A 110 0.13 -16.07 1.52
CA ARG A 110 1.38 -16.61 2.11
C ARG A 110 2.17 -17.56 1.22
N LYS A 111 1.62 -17.93 0.06
CA LYS A 111 2.27 -18.87 -0.85
C LYS A 111 3.62 -18.32 -1.32
N GLY A 112 4.64 -19.18 -1.37
CA GLY A 112 5.99 -18.79 -1.78
C GLY A 112 6.06 -18.20 -3.18
N THR A 113 5.18 -18.62 -4.10
CA THR A 113 5.07 -18.05 -5.45
C THR A 113 4.71 -16.56 -5.41
N CYS A 114 3.72 -16.18 -4.59
CA CYS A 114 3.30 -14.79 -4.41
C CYS A 114 4.45 -13.91 -3.89
N LEU A 115 5.25 -14.43 -2.94
CA LEU A 115 6.42 -13.73 -2.43
C LEU A 115 7.51 -13.57 -3.50
N VAL A 116 7.79 -14.62 -4.25
CA VAL A 116 8.77 -14.59 -5.34
C VAL A 116 8.36 -13.56 -6.40
N ASP A 117 7.09 -13.54 -6.80
CA ASP A 117 6.58 -12.61 -7.81
C ASP A 117 6.64 -11.16 -7.29
N TYR A 118 6.28 -10.94 -6.02
CA TYR A 118 6.44 -9.65 -5.35
C TYR A 118 7.89 -9.16 -5.39
N PHE A 119 8.85 -9.96 -4.92
CA PHE A 119 10.24 -9.52 -4.90
C PHE A 119 10.84 -9.36 -6.29
N LYS A 120 10.43 -10.17 -7.27
CA LYS A 120 10.85 -10.00 -8.68
C LYS A 120 10.36 -8.70 -9.28
N SER A 121 9.19 -8.21 -8.86
CA SER A 121 8.66 -6.91 -9.31
C SER A 121 9.47 -5.71 -8.81
N LEU A 122 10.30 -5.92 -7.78
CA LEU A 122 11.18 -4.88 -7.23
C LEU A 122 12.50 -4.79 -8.00
N ASP A 123 12.97 -3.56 -8.18
CA ASP A 123 14.26 -3.30 -8.82
C ASP A 123 15.39 -4.07 -8.13
N GLN A 124 16.25 -4.69 -8.94
CA GLN A 124 17.37 -5.47 -8.43
C GLN A 124 18.29 -4.65 -7.51
N SER A 125 18.54 -3.38 -7.86
CA SER A 125 19.36 -2.47 -7.05
C SER A 125 18.80 -2.22 -5.65
N LYS A 126 17.49 -2.35 -5.45
CA LYS A 126 16.85 -2.24 -4.13
C LYS A 126 16.97 -3.54 -3.36
N ARG A 127 16.82 -4.68 -4.05
CA ARG A 127 16.95 -6.01 -3.44
C ARG A 127 18.34 -6.26 -2.88
N MET A 128 19.39 -5.85 -3.61
CA MET A 128 20.79 -6.04 -3.21
C MET A 128 21.19 -5.25 -1.95
N LYS A 129 20.38 -4.29 -1.48
CA LYS A 129 20.64 -3.51 -0.26
C LYS A 129 20.24 -4.23 1.02
N VAL A 130 19.43 -5.29 0.90
CA VAL A 130 18.93 -6.05 2.04
C VAL A 130 20.06 -6.93 2.56
N GLN A 131 20.38 -6.75 3.84
CA GLN A 131 21.41 -7.49 4.56
C GLN A 131 20.80 -8.52 5.51
N TYR A 132 19.68 -8.17 6.15
CA TYR A 132 19.03 -9.01 7.16
C TYR A 132 17.64 -9.43 6.72
N PHE A 133 17.30 -10.69 7.00
CA PHE A 133 16.02 -11.28 6.64
C PHE A 133 15.45 -12.10 7.79
N SER A 134 14.25 -11.76 8.23
CA SER A 134 13.48 -12.53 9.21
C SER A 134 12.20 -13.05 8.57
N CYS A 135 11.81 -14.28 8.90
CA CYS A 135 10.61 -14.91 8.34
C CYS A 135 9.90 -15.77 9.39
N GLY A 136 8.66 -15.40 9.72
CA GLY A 136 7.76 -16.10 10.66
C GLY A 136 6.74 -17.02 9.99
N LEU A 137 6.82 -17.24 8.67
CA LEU A 137 5.83 -18.03 7.93
C LEU A 137 5.80 -19.50 8.39
N LYS A 138 4.61 -20.05 8.66
CA LYS A 138 4.43 -21.44 9.12
C LYS A 138 4.45 -22.47 7.97
N ILE A 139 5.27 -22.24 6.95
CA ILE A 139 5.32 -23.09 5.74
C ILE A 139 6.48 -24.09 5.84
N ASN A 140 6.17 -25.37 5.63
CA ASN A 140 7.15 -26.42 5.40
C ASN A 140 7.31 -26.68 3.87
N PRO A 141 8.54 -26.79 3.31
CA PRO A 141 9.83 -26.45 3.90
C PRO A 141 10.25 -24.99 3.59
N PRO A 142 10.79 -24.26 4.57
CA PRO A 142 11.28 -22.88 4.41
C PRO A 142 12.53 -22.79 3.49
N GLN A 143 13.15 -23.92 3.16
CA GLN A 143 14.43 -24.03 2.45
C GLN A 143 14.34 -23.64 0.97
N HIS A 144 13.20 -23.86 0.31
CA HIS A 144 13.04 -23.53 -1.11
C HIS A 144 12.81 -22.02 -1.32
N LEU A 145 12.14 -21.38 -0.36
CA LEU A 145 11.92 -19.93 -0.36
C LEU A 145 13.21 -19.18 -0.06
N THR A 146 13.98 -19.59 0.94
CA THR A 146 15.30 -18.97 1.22
C THR A 146 16.28 -19.16 0.09
N LYS A 147 16.35 -20.36 -0.53
CA LYS A 147 17.18 -20.58 -1.74
C LYS A 147 16.76 -19.69 -2.91
N ASN A 148 15.45 -19.56 -3.17
CA ASN A 148 14.97 -18.71 -4.27
C ASN A 148 15.11 -17.21 -3.99
N LEU A 149 14.86 -16.73 -2.77
CA LEU A 149 15.12 -15.32 -2.41
C LEU A 149 16.63 -15.01 -2.46
N PHE A 150 17.49 -15.94 -2.03
CA PHE A 150 18.95 -15.80 -2.13
C PHE A 150 19.40 -15.72 -3.60
N LEU A 151 18.86 -16.59 -4.48
CA LEU A 151 19.12 -16.54 -5.94
C LEU A 151 18.55 -15.28 -6.61
N LEU A 152 17.54 -14.64 -6.02
CA LEU A 152 17.00 -13.35 -6.45
C LEU A 152 17.84 -12.16 -5.93
N GLY A 153 19.03 -12.37 -5.38
CA GLY A 153 19.93 -11.28 -4.99
C GLY A 153 19.40 -10.44 -3.82
N LEU A 154 18.57 -11.02 -2.94
CA LEU A 154 18.07 -10.34 -1.74
C LEU A 154 18.97 -10.49 -0.52
N LEU A 155 20.04 -11.29 -0.58
CA LEU A 155 20.86 -11.58 0.60
C LEU A 155 22.33 -11.76 0.25
N SER A 156 23.20 -11.02 0.96
CA SER A 156 24.64 -11.31 1.05
C SER A 156 24.98 -12.13 2.32
N VAL A 157 24.13 -12.15 3.35
CA VAL A 157 24.33 -12.96 4.58
C VAL A 157 22.99 -13.48 5.11
N LEU A 158 22.78 -14.80 5.03
CA LEU A 158 21.58 -15.47 5.55
C LEU A 158 21.70 -15.65 7.08
N VAL A 159 21.11 -14.73 7.86
CA VAL A 159 20.82 -14.97 9.28
C VAL A 159 19.34 -15.33 9.43
N ILE A 160 19.03 -16.63 9.47
CA ILE A 160 17.69 -17.09 9.86
C ILE A 160 17.60 -16.98 11.38
N ILE A 161 17.07 -15.86 11.89
CA ILE A 161 16.60 -15.82 13.27
C ILE A 161 15.26 -16.54 13.27
N LYS A 162 15.29 -17.84 13.56
CA LYS A 162 14.09 -18.53 14.00
C LYS A 162 13.76 -17.91 15.35
N ALA A 163 12.72 -17.09 15.41
CA ALA A 163 12.14 -16.67 16.67
C ALA A 163 11.54 -17.91 17.32
N ASP A 164 12.38 -18.71 17.97
CA ASP A 164 11.92 -19.64 18.98
C ASP A 164 11.31 -18.80 20.10
N ARG A 165 10.08 -19.19 20.47
CA ARG A 165 9.21 -18.54 21.45
C ARG A 165 9.98 -17.92 22.63
N ILE A 166 9.65 -16.67 22.93
CA ILE A 166 9.59 -16.15 24.30
C ILE A 166 8.17 -15.62 24.48
#